data_AF-A0AAE9QUA0-F1
#
_entry.id   AF-A0AAE9QUA0-F1
#
_cell.length_a   1.000
_cell.length_b   1.000
_cell.length_c   1.000
_cell.angle_alpha   90.00
_cell.angle_beta   90.00
_cell.angle_gamma   90.00
#
_symmetry.space_group_name_H-M   'P 1'
#
loop_
_entity.id
_entity.type
_entity.pdbx_description
1 polymer ?
#
loop_
_entity_poly.entity_id
_entity_poly.type
_entity_poly.pdbx_seq_one_letter_code
_entity_poly.pdbx_strand_id
1 'polypeptide(L)'
;MATLLDYIKTNGHRDYHSLALNELDVAVINEIGYLTFDELVADDNHLEATIKLSQLPLLQTREIKGTPYDFLNTKERLDLFQMMCQSKRFSELTLSHYINDINTEFEKQFAAMVFRLPSIDYTQLVFRGTDDSLIGWKEDFKLTYMREIPAHRSAIDYLKTYHTYYPNQKLVLSGHSKGGNLALYAASFVPKNVQASLKDIYLFDSPGLIKEFLTHPGYQAIRRRLVVIKPQDAIIGVMLYCDVPEKIVQSQSYGLLQHQMVNWQITPNAQFKRAPKRSALSYDLEETFKDWTNQLSKQDLKLLCDTFFDCLASSGITSLNAFSLDDKAFLTLMRVISSLQSIDHEKKKVMVKSLHQLMVTYGSYRRRDISENIHNRLQQLLTLTKGIK
;
A
#
# COMPACT_ATOMS: atom_id res chain seq x y z
N MET A 1 21.78 4.92 4.48
CA MET A 1 21.04 4.73 5.75
C MET A 1 20.55 3.29 5.76
N ALA A 2 20.44 2.64 6.92
CA ALA A 2 20.05 1.23 6.96
C ALA A 2 18.57 1.04 6.58
N THR A 3 18.28 -0.01 5.82
CA THR A 3 16.95 -0.36 5.27
C THR A 3 16.53 -1.79 5.62
N LEU A 4 15.39 -2.26 5.10
CA LEU A 4 14.92 -3.64 5.28
C LEU A 4 15.94 -4.71 4.84
N LEU A 5 16.72 -4.46 3.78
CA LEU A 5 17.77 -5.40 3.38
C LEU A 5 18.85 -5.48 4.47
N ASP A 6 19.26 -4.34 5.03
CA ASP A 6 20.27 -4.29 6.09
C ASP A 6 19.76 -4.96 7.38
N TYR A 7 18.45 -4.91 7.65
CA TYR A 7 17.85 -5.66 8.76
C TYR A 7 18.16 -7.16 8.65
N ILE A 8 17.95 -7.77 7.47
CA ILE A 8 18.23 -9.19 7.25
C ILE A 8 19.72 -9.47 7.32
N LYS A 9 20.60 -8.60 6.78
CA LYS A 9 22.06 -8.75 6.91
C LYS A 9 22.49 -8.81 8.37
N THR A 10 21.99 -7.87 9.19
CA THR A 10 22.41 -7.74 10.58
C THR A 10 21.75 -8.74 11.50
N ASN A 11 20.49 -9.13 11.27
CA ASN A 11 19.71 -9.93 12.22
C ASN A 11 19.27 -11.31 11.69
N GLY A 12 19.53 -11.64 10.43
CA GLY A 12 19.11 -12.90 9.82
C GLY A 12 19.71 -14.15 10.48
N HIS A 13 20.83 -14.02 11.19
CA HIS A 13 21.43 -15.13 11.96
C HIS A 13 20.78 -15.35 13.34
N ARG A 14 19.95 -14.41 13.82
CA ARG A 14 19.32 -14.43 15.15
C ARG A 14 17.98 -15.17 15.11
N ASP A 15 17.77 -16.07 16.05
CA ASP A 15 16.49 -16.73 16.28
C ASP A 15 15.49 -15.84 17.05
N TYR A 16 14.27 -16.33 17.20
CA TYR A 16 13.20 -15.59 17.88
C TYR A 16 13.34 -15.53 19.41
N HIS A 17 14.23 -16.32 20.01
CA HIS A 17 14.57 -16.20 21.43
C HIS A 17 15.51 -15.02 21.68
N SER A 18 16.55 -14.89 20.85
CA SER A 18 17.52 -13.79 20.96
C SER A 18 17.00 -12.46 20.42
N LEU A 19 16.08 -12.47 19.45
CA LEU A 19 15.35 -11.31 18.97
C LEU A 19 13.92 -11.71 18.67
N ALA A 20 12.99 -11.37 19.58
CA ALA A 20 11.57 -11.63 19.39
C ALA A 20 11.05 -11.09 18.03
N LEU A 21 9.99 -11.71 17.53
CA LEU A 21 9.28 -11.24 16.33
C LEU A 21 8.94 -9.75 16.51
N ASN A 22 9.26 -8.93 15.51
CA ASN A 22 9.08 -7.49 15.55
C ASN A 22 8.49 -6.95 14.23
N GLU A 23 8.20 -5.65 14.20
CA GLU A 23 7.53 -5.00 13.05
C GLU A 23 8.32 -5.11 11.74
N LEU A 24 9.65 -5.20 11.80
CA LEU A 24 10.47 -5.39 10.60
C LEU A 24 10.31 -6.80 10.03
N ASP A 25 10.07 -7.82 10.86
CA ASP A 25 9.73 -9.18 10.38
C ASP A 25 8.40 -9.17 9.61
N VAL A 26 7.38 -8.52 10.20
CA VAL A 26 6.07 -8.38 9.56
C VAL A 26 6.19 -7.64 8.23
N ALA A 27 7.00 -6.59 8.18
CA ALA A 27 7.25 -5.79 6.99
C ALA A 27 7.98 -6.57 5.89
N VAL A 28 9.07 -7.30 6.20
CA VAL A 28 9.79 -8.07 5.18
C VAL A 28 8.95 -9.23 4.63
N ILE A 29 8.15 -9.89 5.48
CA ILE A 29 7.18 -10.92 5.05
C ILE A 29 6.11 -10.30 4.15
N ASN A 30 5.59 -9.12 4.50
CA ASN A 30 4.64 -8.40 3.66
C ASN A 30 5.27 -8.00 2.31
N GLU A 31 6.53 -7.56 2.30
CA GLU A 31 7.21 -7.09 1.10
C GLU A 31 7.49 -8.22 0.10
N ILE A 32 7.89 -9.41 0.56
CA ILE A 32 8.02 -10.58 -0.33
C ILE A 32 6.66 -11.08 -0.84
N GLY A 33 5.55 -10.71 -0.20
CA GLY A 33 4.20 -10.97 -0.69
C GLY A 33 3.84 -10.23 -1.98
N TYR A 34 4.70 -9.31 -2.46
CA TYR A 34 4.58 -8.75 -3.80
C TYR A 34 5.09 -9.67 -4.91
N LEU A 35 5.96 -10.62 -4.59
CA LEU A 35 6.52 -11.53 -5.60
C LEU A 35 5.42 -12.38 -6.23
N THR A 36 5.63 -12.73 -7.50
CA THR A 36 4.70 -13.61 -8.24
C THR A 36 5.11 -15.06 -8.04
N PHE A 37 4.19 -15.86 -7.51
CA PHE A 37 4.39 -17.30 -7.27
C PHE A 37 3.61 -18.17 -8.26
N ASP A 38 3.20 -17.60 -9.40
CA ASP A 38 2.27 -18.23 -10.36
C ASP A 38 2.81 -19.55 -10.93
N GLU A 39 4.14 -19.71 -11.06
CA GLU A 39 4.75 -20.98 -11.49
C GLU A 39 4.53 -22.15 -10.50
N LEU A 40 4.12 -21.86 -9.25
CA LEU A 40 3.84 -22.87 -8.22
C LEU A 40 2.40 -23.36 -8.23
N VAL A 41 1.55 -22.67 -8.97
CA VAL A 41 0.11 -22.79 -8.90
C VAL A 41 -0.36 -23.75 -9.99
N ALA A 42 -1.32 -24.61 -9.67
CA ALA A 42 -1.94 -25.50 -10.66
C ALA A 42 -2.92 -24.72 -11.57
N ASP A 43 -3.53 -25.40 -12.54
CA ASP A 43 -4.45 -24.79 -13.52
C ASP A 43 -5.64 -24.00 -12.90
N ASP A 44 -5.92 -24.19 -11.60
CA ASP A 44 -6.98 -23.53 -10.85
C ASP A 44 -6.57 -22.16 -10.25
N ASN A 45 -5.36 -21.66 -10.49
CA ASN A 45 -4.85 -20.39 -9.93
C ASN A 45 -4.78 -20.36 -8.38
N HIS A 46 -4.73 -21.52 -7.72
CA HIS A 46 -4.52 -21.64 -6.28
C HIS A 46 -3.39 -22.61 -5.88
N LEU A 47 -2.54 -22.20 -4.94
CA LEU A 47 -1.56 -23.08 -4.29
C LEU A 47 -2.06 -23.45 -2.89
N GLU A 48 -2.59 -24.65 -2.68
CA GLU A 48 -2.94 -25.14 -1.33
C GLU A 48 -1.72 -25.70 -0.59
N ALA A 49 -0.74 -26.24 -1.31
CA ALA A 49 0.42 -26.86 -0.71
C ALA A 49 1.27 -25.87 0.11
N THR A 50 1.83 -26.36 1.21
CA THR A 50 2.76 -25.60 2.05
C THR A 50 4.19 -25.87 1.58
N ILE A 51 4.90 -24.82 1.18
CA ILE A 51 6.27 -24.91 0.66
C ILE A 51 7.19 -24.03 1.51
N LYS A 52 8.38 -24.54 1.89
CA LYS A 52 9.39 -23.70 2.57
C LYS A 52 9.94 -22.67 1.61
N LEU A 53 10.15 -21.44 2.09
CA LEU A 53 10.65 -20.34 1.27
C LEU A 53 11.95 -20.70 0.53
N SER A 54 12.87 -21.39 1.22
CA SER A 54 14.16 -21.83 0.68
C SER A 54 14.08 -22.90 -0.43
N GLN A 55 12.90 -23.52 -0.61
CA GLN A 55 12.66 -24.52 -1.66
C GLN A 55 12.00 -23.92 -2.91
N LEU A 56 11.66 -22.63 -2.87
CA LEU A 56 10.98 -21.99 -3.98
C LEU A 56 11.94 -21.74 -5.15
N PRO A 57 11.53 -22.06 -6.39
CA PRO A 57 12.37 -21.98 -7.59
C PRO A 57 12.67 -20.55 -8.03
N LEU A 58 12.08 -19.53 -7.37
CA LEU A 58 12.34 -18.10 -7.61
C LEU A 58 13.83 -17.74 -7.51
N LEU A 59 14.60 -18.50 -6.72
CA LEU A 59 16.06 -18.35 -6.61
C LEU A 59 16.80 -18.77 -7.89
N GLN A 60 16.20 -19.60 -8.73
CA GLN A 60 16.84 -20.20 -9.90
C GLN A 60 16.33 -19.60 -11.21
N THR A 61 15.09 -19.11 -11.27
CA THR A 61 14.45 -18.80 -12.56
C THR A 61 14.86 -17.49 -13.21
N ARG A 62 15.26 -16.42 -12.48
CA ARG A 62 15.52 -15.11 -13.13
C ARG A 62 16.97 -14.86 -13.55
N GLU A 63 17.97 -15.28 -12.77
CA GLU A 63 19.38 -15.25 -13.22
C GLU A 63 19.59 -16.13 -14.45
N ILE A 64 18.80 -17.21 -14.60
CA ILE A 64 18.92 -18.18 -15.69
C ILE A 64 18.06 -17.80 -16.92
N LYS A 65 16.90 -17.15 -16.77
CA LYS A 65 15.98 -16.85 -17.89
C LYS A 65 16.12 -15.44 -18.48
N GLY A 66 16.97 -14.56 -17.96
CA GLY A 66 17.16 -13.20 -18.49
C GLY A 66 15.89 -12.33 -18.46
N THR A 67 14.93 -12.67 -17.58
CA THR A 67 13.66 -11.94 -17.46
C THR A 67 13.92 -10.60 -16.76
N PRO A 68 13.60 -9.45 -17.38
CA PRO A 68 13.83 -8.15 -16.76
C PRO A 68 13.02 -8.00 -15.47
N TYR A 69 13.54 -7.19 -14.54
CA TYR A 69 12.79 -6.78 -13.35
C TYR A 69 11.48 -6.08 -13.78
N ASP A 70 10.40 -6.35 -13.04
CA ASP A 70 9.10 -5.73 -13.24
C ASP A 70 8.62 -5.05 -11.94
N PHE A 71 7.45 -4.41 -11.98
CA PHE A 71 6.92 -3.63 -10.86
C PHE A 71 6.68 -4.45 -9.58
N LEU A 72 6.37 -5.75 -9.73
CA LEU A 72 6.15 -6.67 -8.62
C LEU A 72 7.48 -7.30 -8.16
N ASN A 73 8.30 -7.73 -9.11
CA ASN A 73 9.54 -8.46 -8.91
C ASN A 73 10.76 -7.56 -9.14
N THR A 74 10.87 -6.52 -8.31
CA THR A 74 12.02 -5.61 -8.28
C THR A 74 13.28 -6.32 -7.76
N LYS A 75 14.46 -5.78 -8.10
CA LYS A 75 15.74 -6.28 -7.58
C LYS A 75 15.75 -6.34 -6.04
N GLU A 76 15.29 -5.29 -5.37
CA GLU A 76 15.31 -5.17 -3.92
C GLU A 76 14.47 -6.25 -3.23
N ARG A 77 13.30 -6.60 -3.79
CA ARG A 77 12.44 -7.68 -3.29
C ARG A 77 13.06 -9.05 -3.49
N LEU A 78 13.70 -9.27 -4.63
CA LEU A 78 14.38 -10.53 -4.92
C LEU A 78 15.62 -10.72 -4.04
N ASP A 79 16.42 -9.66 -3.86
CA ASP A 79 17.53 -9.64 -2.90
C ASP A 79 17.02 -9.95 -1.48
N LEU A 80 15.94 -9.28 -1.05
CA LEU A 80 15.32 -9.51 0.26
C LEU A 80 14.87 -10.97 0.42
N PHE A 81 14.19 -11.52 -0.57
CA PHE A 81 13.73 -12.90 -0.59
C PHE A 81 14.89 -13.90 -0.52
N GLN A 82 15.94 -13.70 -1.32
CA GLN A 82 17.14 -14.56 -1.30
C GLN A 82 17.81 -14.54 0.07
N MET A 83 17.97 -13.36 0.66
CA MET A 83 18.56 -13.22 1.97
C MET A 83 17.70 -13.85 3.07
N MET A 84 16.36 -13.76 2.96
CA MET A 84 15.45 -14.46 3.88
C MET A 84 15.60 -15.98 3.77
N CYS A 85 15.67 -16.53 2.55
CA CYS A 85 15.88 -17.97 2.30
C CYS A 85 17.18 -18.51 2.91
N GLN A 86 18.23 -17.68 2.97
CA GLN A 86 19.55 -18.04 3.51
C GLN A 86 19.69 -17.75 5.01
N SER A 87 18.69 -17.11 5.62
CA SER A 87 18.76 -16.69 7.02
C SER A 87 18.30 -17.79 7.98
N LYS A 88 18.91 -17.87 9.17
CA LYS A 88 18.42 -18.72 10.26
C LYS A 88 17.04 -18.24 10.72
N ARG A 89 16.85 -16.93 10.80
CA ARG A 89 15.62 -16.28 11.28
C ARG A 89 14.38 -16.70 10.52
N PHE A 90 14.46 -16.79 9.19
CA PHE A 90 13.34 -17.16 8.31
C PHE A 90 13.47 -18.58 7.73
N SER A 91 14.36 -19.42 8.28
CA SER A 91 14.65 -20.76 7.77
C SER A 91 13.44 -21.71 7.75
N GLU A 92 12.46 -21.47 8.64
CA GLU A 92 11.21 -22.22 8.72
C GLU A 92 10.03 -21.51 8.08
N LEU A 93 10.24 -20.34 7.46
CA LEU A 93 9.14 -19.59 6.84
C LEU A 93 8.56 -20.41 5.68
N THR A 94 7.26 -20.67 5.74
CA THR A 94 6.54 -21.38 4.68
C THR A 94 5.54 -20.48 3.99
N LEU A 95 5.35 -20.67 2.69
CA LEU A 95 4.28 -20.09 1.87
C LEU A 95 3.20 -21.14 1.61
N SER A 96 1.94 -20.72 1.64
CA SER A 96 0.78 -21.54 1.27
C SER A 96 -0.41 -20.65 0.88
N HIS A 97 -1.48 -21.26 0.37
CA HIS A 97 -2.75 -20.61 0.03
C HIS A 97 -2.58 -19.43 -0.94
N TYR A 98 -1.56 -19.45 -1.80
CA TYR A 98 -1.34 -18.35 -2.74
C TYR A 98 -2.44 -18.35 -3.80
N ILE A 99 -3.01 -17.19 -4.06
CA ILE A 99 -3.98 -16.91 -5.11
C ILE A 99 -3.53 -15.67 -5.88
N ASN A 100 -3.66 -15.72 -7.20
CA ASN A 100 -3.54 -14.57 -8.08
C ASN A 100 -4.73 -14.54 -9.05
N ASP A 101 -5.72 -13.70 -8.74
CA ASP A 101 -7.01 -13.62 -9.42
C ASP A 101 -7.15 -12.25 -10.09
N ILE A 102 -6.84 -12.23 -11.38
CA ILE A 102 -6.96 -11.07 -12.26
C ILE A 102 -8.15 -11.31 -13.18
N ASN A 103 -9.15 -10.44 -13.11
CA ASN A 103 -10.33 -10.52 -13.98
C ASN A 103 -10.55 -9.18 -14.68
N THR A 104 -10.41 -9.18 -16.00
CA THR A 104 -10.49 -7.97 -16.83
C THR A 104 -11.92 -7.46 -16.97
N GLU A 105 -12.90 -8.36 -17.04
CA GLU A 105 -14.33 -8.03 -17.18
C GLU A 105 -14.86 -7.26 -15.97
N PHE A 106 -14.49 -7.71 -14.76
CA PHE A 106 -14.86 -7.03 -13.51
C PHE A 106 -13.87 -5.93 -13.11
N GLU A 107 -12.80 -5.73 -13.90
CA GLU A 107 -11.69 -4.84 -13.57
C GLU A 107 -11.19 -5.07 -12.13
N LYS A 108 -10.90 -6.34 -11.84
CA LYS A 108 -10.51 -6.85 -10.52
C LYS A 108 -9.07 -7.32 -10.56
N GLN A 109 -8.31 -6.92 -9.55
CA GLN A 109 -7.00 -7.48 -9.26
C GLN A 109 -6.91 -7.81 -7.78
N PHE A 110 -6.75 -9.11 -7.49
CA PHE A 110 -6.65 -9.63 -6.15
C PHE A 110 -5.55 -10.69 -6.06
N ALA A 111 -4.67 -10.57 -5.06
CA ALA A 111 -3.75 -11.63 -4.71
C ALA A 111 -3.56 -11.69 -3.20
N ALA A 112 -3.47 -12.90 -2.68
CA ALA A 112 -3.34 -13.16 -1.26
C ALA A 112 -2.52 -14.42 -1.02
N MET A 113 -1.89 -14.49 0.14
CA MET A 113 -1.09 -15.65 0.54
C MET A 113 -0.92 -15.71 2.04
N VAL A 114 -0.51 -16.88 2.53
CA VAL A 114 -0.29 -17.13 3.94
C VAL A 114 1.14 -17.58 4.18
N PHE A 115 1.83 -16.84 5.05
CA PHE A 115 3.15 -17.17 5.56
C PHE A 115 3.06 -17.70 7.00
N ARG A 116 3.85 -18.74 7.32
CA ARG A 116 3.89 -19.32 8.67
C ARG A 116 5.31 -19.52 9.15
N LEU A 117 5.51 -19.30 10.45
CA LEU A 117 6.71 -19.67 11.21
C LEU A 117 6.27 -20.63 12.33
N PRO A 118 6.37 -21.94 12.10
CA PRO A 118 5.86 -22.94 13.04
C PRO A 118 6.51 -22.88 14.42
N SER A 119 7.81 -22.60 14.53
CA SER A 119 8.54 -22.56 15.80
C SER A 119 8.02 -21.55 16.82
N ILE A 120 7.29 -20.52 16.38
CA ILE A 120 6.75 -19.48 17.25
C ILE A 120 5.22 -19.33 17.11
N ASP A 121 4.56 -20.31 16.50
CA ASP A 121 3.11 -20.28 16.21
C ASP A 121 2.65 -18.96 15.58
N TYR A 122 3.44 -18.45 14.62
CA TYR A 122 3.12 -17.22 13.90
C TYR A 122 2.56 -17.52 12.53
N THR A 123 1.42 -16.88 12.21
CA THR A 123 0.77 -16.96 10.90
C THR A 123 0.42 -15.55 10.43
N GLN A 124 0.90 -15.19 9.24
CA GLN A 124 0.64 -13.90 8.61
C GLN A 124 -0.07 -14.11 7.27
N LEU A 125 -1.25 -13.53 7.13
CA LEU A 125 -1.98 -13.46 5.87
C LEU A 125 -1.66 -12.11 5.22
N VAL A 126 -1.10 -12.14 4.01
CA VAL A 126 -0.71 -10.95 3.26
C VAL A 126 -1.66 -10.76 2.09
N PHE A 127 -2.28 -9.59 2.00
CA PHE A 127 -2.93 -9.13 0.79
C PHE A 127 -1.95 -8.29 -0.03
N ARG A 128 -1.71 -8.67 -1.28
CA ARG A 128 -0.82 -7.95 -2.19
C ARG A 128 -1.48 -6.63 -2.62
N GLY A 129 -0.67 -5.59 -2.74
CA GLY A 129 -1.11 -4.36 -3.40
C GLY A 129 -1.09 -4.48 -4.93
N THR A 130 -1.21 -3.34 -5.58
CA THR A 130 -1.36 -3.25 -7.03
C THR A 130 -0.06 -3.52 -7.76
N ASP A 131 -0.14 -4.09 -8.96
CA ASP A 131 0.97 -4.11 -9.93
C ASP A 131 0.96 -2.84 -10.81
N ASP A 132 1.69 -2.84 -11.92
CA ASP A 132 1.72 -1.74 -12.89
C ASP A 132 0.58 -1.79 -13.93
N SER A 133 -0.31 -2.77 -13.87
CA SER A 133 -1.37 -2.94 -14.87
C SER A 133 -2.40 -1.81 -14.78
N LEU A 134 -2.88 -1.37 -15.94
CA LEU A 134 -3.93 -0.35 -16.02
C LEU A 134 -5.18 -0.72 -15.20
N ILE A 135 -5.52 -2.01 -15.17
CA ILE A 135 -6.71 -2.55 -14.49
C ILE A 135 -6.56 -2.44 -12.97
N GLY A 136 -5.39 -2.81 -12.44
CA GLY A 136 -5.11 -2.69 -11.01
C GLY A 136 -5.27 -1.25 -10.52
N TRP A 137 -4.69 -0.30 -11.26
CA TRP A 137 -4.80 1.12 -10.94
C TRP A 137 -6.22 1.65 -11.14
N LYS A 138 -6.95 1.23 -12.18
CA LYS A 138 -8.35 1.61 -12.37
C LYS A 138 -9.20 1.16 -11.17
N GLU A 139 -8.93 -0.02 -10.61
CA GLU A 139 -9.59 -0.49 -9.39
C GLU A 139 -9.19 0.31 -8.14
N ASP A 140 -7.95 0.76 -8.02
CA ASP A 140 -7.51 1.61 -6.91
C ASP A 140 -8.25 2.95 -6.88
N PHE A 141 -8.45 3.57 -8.04
CA PHE A 141 -9.22 4.81 -8.13
C PHE A 141 -10.69 4.61 -7.75
N LYS A 142 -11.25 3.42 -7.95
CA LYS A 142 -12.61 3.08 -7.49
C LYS A 142 -12.74 3.18 -5.97
N LEU A 143 -11.66 3.02 -5.19
CA LEU A 143 -11.71 3.19 -3.74
C LEU A 143 -12.20 4.58 -3.31
N THR A 144 -12.08 5.59 -4.17
CA THR A 144 -12.48 6.98 -3.87
C THR A 144 -13.97 7.23 -4.03
N TYR A 145 -14.70 6.38 -4.77
CA TYR A 145 -16.11 6.61 -5.08
C TYR A 145 -17.02 5.38 -4.93
N MET A 146 -16.48 4.16 -4.97
CA MET A 146 -17.21 2.93 -4.73
C MET A 146 -17.23 2.59 -3.24
N ARG A 147 -18.38 2.09 -2.78
CA ARG A 147 -18.54 1.58 -1.42
C ARG A 147 -17.79 0.25 -1.22
N GLU A 148 -17.66 -0.52 -2.29
CA GLU A 148 -17.03 -1.84 -2.28
C GLU A 148 -16.48 -2.09 -3.67
N ILE A 149 -15.19 -2.41 -3.79
CA ILE A 149 -14.57 -2.83 -5.05
C ILE A 149 -14.60 -4.36 -5.17
N PRO A 150 -14.53 -4.95 -6.37
CA PRO A 150 -14.49 -6.40 -6.55
C PRO A 150 -13.45 -7.12 -5.68
N ALA A 151 -12.24 -6.57 -5.54
CA ALA A 151 -11.20 -7.16 -4.71
C ALA A 151 -11.54 -7.18 -3.20
N HIS A 152 -12.43 -6.31 -2.70
CA HIS A 152 -12.91 -6.37 -1.31
C HIS A 152 -13.66 -7.66 -1.03
N ARG A 153 -14.49 -8.12 -1.98
CA ARG A 153 -15.24 -9.38 -1.88
C ARG A 153 -14.29 -10.56 -1.82
N SER A 154 -13.33 -10.61 -2.74
CA SER A 154 -12.28 -11.63 -2.75
C SER A 154 -11.50 -11.65 -1.43
N ALA A 155 -11.15 -10.50 -0.87
CA ALA A 155 -10.44 -10.41 0.41
C ALA A 155 -11.27 -10.94 1.59
N ILE A 156 -12.57 -10.60 1.65
CA ILE A 156 -13.50 -11.11 2.67
C ILE A 156 -13.62 -12.64 2.56
N ASP A 157 -13.86 -13.15 1.36
CA ASP A 157 -14.07 -14.57 1.13
C ASP A 157 -12.80 -15.39 1.33
N TYR A 158 -11.64 -14.86 0.94
CA TYR A 158 -10.35 -15.49 1.22
C TYR A 158 -10.10 -15.63 2.73
N LEU A 159 -10.28 -14.55 3.51
CA LEU A 159 -10.07 -14.56 4.96
C LEU A 159 -11.07 -15.49 5.68
N LYS A 160 -12.35 -15.49 5.27
CA LYS A 160 -13.37 -16.40 5.81
C LYS A 160 -13.06 -17.86 5.50
N THR A 161 -12.69 -18.15 4.25
CA THR A 161 -12.37 -19.50 3.79
C THR A 161 -11.18 -20.05 4.56
N TYR A 162 -10.10 -19.27 4.67
CA TYR A 162 -8.94 -19.65 5.47
C TYR A 162 -9.31 -19.93 6.93
N HIS A 163 -10.10 -19.05 7.57
CA HIS A 163 -10.55 -19.27 8.95
C HIS A 163 -11.44 -20.51 9.10
N THR A 164 -12.20 -20.90 8.07
CA THR A 164 -13.04 -22.11 8.11
C THR A 164 -12.18 -23.37 8.22
N TYR A 165 -11.06 -23.42 7.50
CA TYR A 165 -10.11 -24.54 7.59
C TYR A 165 -9.23 -24.49 8.85
N TYR A 166 -8.97 -23.28 9.38
CA TYR A 166 -8.09 -23.08 10.54
C TYR A 166 -8.74 -22.20 11.63
N PRO A 167 -9.87 -22.63 12.25
CA PRO A 167 -10.69 -21.77 13.11
C PRO A 167 -10.00 -21.32 14.41
N ASN A 168 -9.01 -22.10 14.88
CA ASN A 168 -8.29 -21.82 16.12
C ASN A 168 -6.96 -21.07 15.90
N GLN A 169 -6.53 -20.89 14.65
CA GLN A 169 -5.25 -20.24 14.34
C GLN A 169 -5.37 -18.74 14.55
N LYS A 170 -4.46 -18.16 15.35
CA LYS A 170 -4.32 -16.70 15.44
C LYS A 170 -3.61 -16.16 14.22
N LEU A 171 -4.11 -15.05 13.67
CA LEU A 171 -3.63 -14.46 12.42
C LEU A 171 -3.17 -13.04 12.64
N VAL A 172 -2.02 -12.71 12.06
CA VAL A 172 -1.66 -11.34 11.73
C VAL A 172 -2.08 -11.08 10.29
N LEU A 173 -2.85 -10.03 10.07
CA LEU A 173 -3.23 -9.61 8.73
C LEU A 173 -2.31 -8.46 8.32
N SER A 174 -1.83 -8.45 7.08
CA SER A 174 -1.06 -7.31 6.59
C SER A 174 -1.34 -6.98 5.14
N GLY A 175 -1.05 -5.74 4.79
CA GLY A 175 -0.96 -5.33 3.41
C GLY A 175 -0.32 -3.96 3.28
N HIS A 176 0.26 -3.73 2.11
CA HIS A 176 0.83 -2.45 1.71
C HIS A 176 0.01 -1.82 0.59
N SER A 177 -0.11 -0.49 0.56
CA SER A 177 -0.87 0.22 -0.46
C SER A 177 -2.34 -0.28 -0.52
N LYS A 178 -2.85 -0.62 -1.70
CA LYS A 178 -4.15 -1.31 -1.89
C LYS A 178 -4.30 -2.55 -1.02
N GLY A 179 -3.24 -3.35 -0.87
CA GLY A 179 -3.26 -4.56 -0.03
C GLY A 179 -3.63 -4.27 1.42
N GLY A 180 -3.17 -3.13 1.96
CA GLY A 180 -3.57 -2.69 3.30
C GLY A 180 -5.04 -2.28 3.36
N ASN A 181 -5.58 -1.71 2.28
CA ASN A 181 -7.00 -1.36 2.22
C ASN A 181 -7.85 -2.62 2.17
N LEU A 182 -7.43 -3.64 1.41
CA LEU A 182 -8.05 -4.97 1.40
C LEU A 182 -8.01 -5.62 2.78
N ALA A 183 -6.88 -5.56 3.48
CA ALA A 183 -6.73 -6.04 4.85
C ALA A 183 -7.72 -5.37 5.82
N LEU A 184 -7.74 -4.04 5.80
CA LEU A 184 -8.60 -3.25 6.66
C LEU A 184 -10.08 -3.49 6.37
N TYR A 185 -10.46 -3.52 5.09
CA TYR A 185 -11.84 -3.77 4.66
C TYR A 185 -12.27 -5.18 5.05
N ALA A 186 -11.53 -6.22 4.67
CA ALA A 186 -11.86 -7.60 4.99
C ALA A 186 -12.03 -7.79 6.50
N ALA A 187 -11.06 -7.35 7.31
CA ALA A 187 -11.14 -7.43 8.77
C ALA A 187 -12.38 -6.74 9.35
N SER A 188 -12.85 -5.65 8.73
CA SER A 188 -14.02 -4.89 9.18
C SER A 188 -15.37 -5.53 8.81
N PHE A 189 -15.39 -6.43 7.83
CA PHE A 189 -16.64 -7.00 7.27
C PHE A 189 -16.75 -8.52 7.42
N VAL A 190 -15.70 -9.24 7.82
CA VAL A 190 -15.79 -10.66 8.18
C VAL A 190 -16.59 -10.89 9.48
N PRO A 191 -17.19 -12.08 9.68
CA PRO A 191 -17.90 -12.44 10.89
C PRO A 191 -17.07 -12.28 12.19
N LYS A 192 -17.75 -12.05 13.31
CA LYS A 192 -17.10 -11.78 14.61
C LYS A 192 -16.13 -12.86 15.08
N ASN A 193 -16.41 -14.14 14.79
CA ASN A 193 -15.49 -15.24 15.12
C ASN A 193 -14.17 -15.15 14.34
N VAL A 194 -14.24 -14.78 13.05
CA VAL A 194 -13.06 -14.51 12.23
C VAL A 194 -12.33 -13.28 12.77
N GLN A 195 -13.04 -12.21 13.10
CA GLN A 195 -12.42 -11.03 13.73
C GLN A 195 -11.70 -11.38 15.04
N ALA A 196 -12.21 -12.33 15.83
CA ALA A 196 -11.60 -12.75 17.09
C ALA A 196 -10.31 -13.59 16.92
N SER A 197 -10.05 -14.14 15.72
CA SER A 197 -8.80 -14.81 15.40
C SER A 197 -7.70 -13.82 14.97
N LEU A 198 -8.07 -12.60 14.56
CA LEU A 198 -7.12 -11.55 14.19
C LEU A 198 -6.43 -10.97 15.44
N LYS A 199 -5.10 -11.09 15.49
CA LYS A 199 -4.25 -10.56 16.55
C LYS A 199 -3.90 -9.09 16.30
N ASP A 200 -3.30 -8.83 15.14
CA ASP A 200 -2.85 -7.52 14.69
C ASP A 200 -3.15 -7.37 13.19
N ILE A 201 -3.37 -6.14 12.74
CA ILE A 201 -3.66 -5.81 11.34
C ILE A 201 -2.71 -4.68 10.93
N TYR A 202 -1.67 -5.03 10.18
CA TYR A 202 -0.62 -4.10 9.74
C TYR A 202 -0.98 -3.45 8.42
N LEU A 203 -1.04 -2.11 8.45
CA LEU A 203 -1.37 -1.28 7.31
C LEU A 203 -0.14 -0.44 6.94
N PHE A 204 0.58 -0.84 5.89
CA PHE A 204 1.76 -0.15 5.40
C PHE A 204 1.37 0.85 4.30
N ASP A 205 1.51 2.14 4.56
CA ASP A 205 1.17 3.25 3.66
C ASP A 205 -0.12 3.04 2.86
N SER A 206 -1.14 2.55 3.58
CA SER A 206 -2.40 2.12 3.02
C SER A 206 -3.41 3.27 3.01
N PRO A 207 -4.23 3.43 1.95
CA PRO A 207 -5.06 4.62 1.79
C PRO A 207 -6.18 4.77 2.83
N GLY A 208 -6.53 3.72 3.59
CA GLY A 208 -7.62 3.77 4.56
C GLY A 208 -8.97 3.39 3.94
N LEU A 209 -10.07 3.85 4.53
CA LEU A 209 -11.45 3.60 4.07
C LEU A 209 -12.19 4.90 3.78
N ILE A 210 -13.30 4.84 3.03
CA ILE A 210 -14.24 5.96 2.97
C ILE A 210 -14.78 6.27 4.38
N LYS A 211 -15.04 7.56 4.64
CA LYS A 211 -15.30 8.09 5.98
C LYS A 211 -16.45 7.39 6.71
N GLU A 212 -17.49 7.02 5.98
CA GLU A 212 -18.69 6.38 6.53
C GLU A 212 -18.41 5.00 7.13
N PHE A 213 -17.34 4.32 6.71
CA PHE A 213 -16.97 3.03 7.28
C PHE A 213 -16.29 3.09 8.63
N LEU A 214 -15.77 4.26 9.01
CA LEU A 214 -15.17 4.41 10.34
C LEU A 214 -16.22 4.22 11.45
N THR A 215 -17.51 4.43 11.19
CA THR A 215 -18.56 4.18 12.18
C THR A 215 -19.12 2.75 12.12
N HIS A 216 -18.66 1.92 11.19
CA HIS A 216 -19.15 0.55 11.04
C HIS A 216 -18.81 -0.30 12.28
N PRO A 217 -19.76 -1.08 12.84
CA PRO A 217 -19.50 -1.88 14.05
C PRO A 217 -18.32 -2.84 13.90
N GLY A 218 -18.15 -3.43 12.72
CA GLY A 218 -17.03 -4.34 12.47
C GLY A 218 -15.67 -3.63 12.40
N TYR A 219 -15.61 -2.39 11.91
CA TYR A 219 -14.40 -1.55 11.98
C TYR A 219 -14.08 -1.21 13.44
N GLN A 220 -15.08 -0.77 14.20
CA GLN A 220 -14.93 -0.44 15.62
C GLN A 220 -14.44 -1.64 16.45
N ALA A 221 -14.87 -2.86 16.10
CA ALA A 221 -14.43 -4.08 16.77
C ALA A 221 -12.95 -4.42 16.55
N ILE A 222 -12.38 -4.08 15.38
CA ILE A 222 -10.98 -4.38 15.03
C ILE A 222 -10.04 -3.19 15.25
N ARG A 223 -10.58 -1.99 15.48
CA ARG A 223 -9.85 -0.70 15.57
C ARG A 223 -8.62 -0.74 16.48
N ARG A 224 -8.70 -1.40 17.63
CA ARG A 224 -7.59 -1.49 18.61
C ARG A 224 -6.44 -2.40 18.18
N ARG A 225 -6.64 -3.22 17.14
CA ARG A 225 -5.64 -4.16 16.59
C ARG A 225 -4.97 -3.62 15.33
N LEU A 226 -5.35 -2.42 14.89
CA LEU A 226 -4.77 -1.75 13.74
C LEU A 226 -3.39 -1.19 14.08
N VAL A 227 -2.40 -1.53 13.27
CA VAL A 227 -1.06 -0.98 13.30
C VAL A 227 -0.82 -0.23 11.98
N VAL A 228 -0.99 1.08 12.01
CA VAL A 228 -0.89 1.94 10.82
C VAL A 228 0.53 2.50 10.74
N ILE A 229 1.28 2.22 9.68
CA ILE A 229 2.66 2.71 9.49
C ILE A 229 2.73 3.46 8.17
N LYS A 230 3.24 4.69 8.17
CA LYS A 230 3.33 5.55 6.98
C LYS A 230 4.68 6.25 6.89
N PRO A 231 5.20 6.54 5.68
CA PRO A 231 6.39 7.35 5.52
C PRO A 231 6.12 8.83 5.85
N GLN A 232 7.17 9.64 5.96
CA GLN A 232 7.04 11.08 6.24
C GLN A 232 6.29 11.83 5.13
N ASP A 233 6.58 11.52 3.86
CA ASP A 233 5.93 12.09 2.68
C ASP A 233 4.81 11.17 2.16
N ALA A 234 4.00 10.62 3.06
CA ALA A 234 2.89 9.75 2.66
C ALA A 234 1.94 10.48 1.70
N ILE A 235 1.72 9.88 0.53
CA ILE A 235 0.75 10.33 -0.48
C ILE A 235 -0.40 9.33 -0.54
N ILE A 236 -0.06 8.05 -0.74
CA ILE A 236 -1.06 6.98 -0.85
C ILE A 236 -1.76 6.76 0.48
N GLY A 237 -1.01 6.68 1.59
CA GLY A 237 -1.56 6.44 2.92
C GLY A 237 -2.46 7.54 3.48
N VAL A 238 -2.64 8.65 2.77
CA VAL A 238 -3.49 9.78 3.18
C VAL A 238 -4.63 10.07 2.20
N MET A 239 -4.85 9.18 1.23
CA MET A 239 -5.89 9.35 0.21
C MET A 239 -7.32 9.23 0.77
N LEU A 240 -7.55 8.34 1.75
CA LEU A 240 -8.84 8.15 2.41
C LEU A 240 -8.66 8.29 3.94
N TYR A 241 -9.61 7.75 4.70
CA TYR A 241 -9.72 7.99 6.13
C TYR A 241 -9.27 6.79 6.96
N CYS A 242 -8.50 7.05 8.01
CA CYS A 242 -8.21 6.12 9.08
C CYS A 242 -8.02 6.93 10.38
N ASP A 243 -8.78 6.62 11.42
CA ASP A 243 -8.78 7.40 12.67
C ASP A 243 -7.82 6.85 13.74
N VAL A 244 -7.01 5.85 13.38
CA VAL A 244 -6.03 5.23 14.28
C VAL A 244 -4.71 5.99 14.22
N PRO A 245 -4.08 6.30 15.38
CA PRO A 245 -2.79 6.96 15.41
C PRO A 245 -1.75 6.22 14.58
N GLU A 246 -1.09 6.96 13.68
CA GLU A 246 -0.15 6.39 12.73
C GLU A 246 1.29 6.43 13.24
N LYS A 247 2.01 5.39 12.89
CA LYS A 247 3.44 5.25 13.11
C LYS A 247 4.19 5.82 11.91
N ILE A 248 4.63 7.08 12.01
CA ILE A 248 5.42 7.76 10.97
C ILE A 248 6.89 7.31 10.96
N VAL A 249 7.40 6.89 9.80
CA VAL A 249 8.78 6.40 9.60
C VAL A 249 9.56 7.24 8.60
N GLN A 250 10.88 7.31 8.78
CA GLN A 250 11.79 7.97 7.84
C GLN A 250 12.03 7.07 6.63
N SER A 251 12.22 7.68 5.46
CA SER A 251 12.62 7.00 4.22
C SER A 251 13.91 7.62 3.69
N GLN A 252 14.72 6.83 2.98
CA GLN A 252 15.89 7.37 2.26
C GLN A 252 15.51 8.01 0.91
N SER A 253 14.27 7.80 0.47
CA SER A 253 13.72 8.35 -0.77
C SER A 253 12.86 9.60 -0.50
N TYR A 254 12.39 10.27 -1.54
CA TYR A 254 11.57 11.48 -1.45
C TYR A 254 10.29 11.36 -2.27
N GLY A 255 9.23 12.06 -1.86
CA GLY A 255 7.95 12.09 -2.57
C GLY A 255 7.33 10.69 -2.74
N LEU A 256 6.80 10.41 -3.94
CA LEU A 256 6.12 9.14 -4.23
C LEU A 256 7.02 7.91 -4.03
N LEU A 257 8.34 8.04 -4.16
CA LEU A 257 9.28 6.95 -3.94
C LEU A 257 9.37 6.52 -2.46
N GLN A 258 8.88 7.33 -1.52
CA GLN A 258 8.74 6.90 -0.13
C GLN A 258 7.64 5.85 0.06
N HIS A 259 6.73 5.69 -0.90
CA HIS A 259 5.74 4.63 -0.89
C HIS A 259 6.40 3.24 -0.97
N GLN A 260 7.59 3.12 -1.57
CA GLN A 260 8.30 1.85 -1.60
C GLN A 260 8.89 1.53 -0.22
N MET A 261 8.32 0.53 0.46
CA MET A 261 8.69 0.16 1.84
C MET A 261 10.15 -0.28 1.98
N VAL A 262 10.77 -0.83 0.92
CA VAL A 262 12.21 -1.16 0.89
C VAL A 262 13.12 0.04 1.17
N ASN A 263 12.64 1.28 0.95
CA ASN A 263 13.38 2.51 1.23
C ASN A 263 13.22 3.01 2.66
N TRP A 264 12.38 2.37 3.49
CA TRP A 264 12.13 2.82 4.85
C TRP A 264 13.34 2.53 5.73
N GLN A 265 13.72 3.54 6.51
CA GLN A 265 14.92 3.48 7.32
C GLN A 265 14.68 2.70 8.61
N ILE A 266 15.71 2.01 9.06
CA ILE A 266 15.72 1.29 10.33
C ILE A 266 16.80 1.85 11.25
N THR A 267 16.67 1.55 12.54
CA THR A 267 17.68 1.80 13.56
C THR A 267 18.56 0.56 13.77
N PRO A 268 19.76 0.70 14.35
CA PRO A 268 20.61 -0.45 14.70
C PRO A 268 19.93 -1.46 15.64
N ASN A 269 18.91 -1.02 16.40
CA ASN A 269 18.20 -1.84 17.38
C ASN A 269 17.01 -2.62 16.77
N ALA A 270 17.03 -2.90 15.46
CA ALA A 270 15.99 -3.64 14.76
C ALA A 270 14.59 -3.03 14.87
N GLN A 271 14.49 -1.72 14.70
CA GLN A 271 13.21 -0.99 14.70
C GLN A 271 13.14 -0.04 13.49
N PHE A 272 11.93 0.27 13.02
CA PHE A 272 11.76 1.37 12.08
C PHE A 272 12.25 2.69 12.69
N LYS A 273 13.00 3.47 11.90
CA LYS A 273 13.44 4.79 12.32
C LYS A 273 12.26 5.75 12.29
N ARG A 274 11.83 6.18 13.48
CA ARG A 274 10.64 7.01 13.68
C ARG A 274 10.88 8.45 13.23
N ALA A 275 9.87 9.05 12.63
CA ALA A 275 9.79 10.50 12.45
C ALA A 275 8.77 11.09 13.45
N PRO A 276 8.96 12.34 13.91
CA PRO A 276 8.06 12.96 14.86
C PRO A 276 6.69 13.31 14.25
N LYS A 277 6.66 13.68 12.96
CA LYS A 277 5.45 14.06 12.22
C LYS A 277 5.62 13.84 10.72
N ARG A 278 4.51 13.86 9.98
CA ARG A 278 4.49 13.84 8.52
C ARG A 278 4.98 15.19 7.98
N SER A 279 5.37 15.24 6.72
CA SER A 279 5.72 16.49 6.06
C SER A 279 4.48 17.36 5.85
N ALA A 280 4.70 18.67 5.70
CA ALA A 280 3.65 19.63 5.34
C ALA A 280 2.92 19.19 4.06
N LEU A 281 3.68 18.75 3.04
CA LEU A 281 3.13 18.20 1.80
C LEU A 281 2.11 17.08 2.06
N SER A 282 2.44 16.13 2.94
CA SER A 282 1.55 15.00 3.23
C SER A 282 0.27 15.44 3.96
N TYR A 283 0.34 16.42 4.88
CA TYR A 283 -0.84 17.01 5.50
C TYR A 283 -1.71 17.79 4.50
N ASP A 284 -1.09 18.60 3.64
CA ASP A 284 -1.78 19.33 2.58
C ASP A 284 -2.50 18.39 1.61
N LEU A 285 -1.86 17.29 1.23
CA LEU A 285 -2.45 16.27 0.36
C LEU A 285 -3.61 15.55 1.04
N GLU A 286 -3.49 15.21 2.32
CA GLU A 286 -4.58 14.61 3.08
C GLU A 286 -5.83 15.50 3.05
N GLU A 287 -5.69 16.78 3.37
CA GLU A 287 -6.80 17.72 3.35
C GLU A 287 -7.34 17.93 1.92
N THR A 288 -6.45 17.96 0.93
CA THR A 288 -6.84 18.03 -0.48
C THR A 288 -7.68 16.83 -0.90
N PHE A 289 -7.30 15.61 -0.53
CA PHE A 289 -8.07 14.40 -0.84
C PHE A 289 -9.41 14.38 -0.12
N LYS A 290 -9.47 14.83 1.15
CA LYS A 290 -10.73 14.95 1.89
C LYS A 290 -11.68 15.90 1.19
N ASP A 291 -11.22 17.10 0.83
CA ASP A 291 -12.03 18.08 0.10
C ASP A 291 -12.45 17.56 -1.26
N TRP A 292 -11.53 16.96 -2.02
CA TRP A 292 -11.80 16.42 -3.35
C TRP A 292 -12.87 15.33 -3.31
N THR A 293 -12.79 14.40 -2.34
CA THR A 293 -13.78 13.32 -2.17
C THR A 293 -15.12 13.80 -1.61
N ASN A 294 -15.15 14.93 -0.87
CA ASN A 294 -16.39 15.50 -0.32
C ASN A 294 -17.12 16.44 -1.29
N GLN A 295 -16.38 17.17 -2.15
CA GLN A 295 -16.94 18.19 -3.04
C GLN A 295 -17.43 17.66 -4.38
N LEU A 296 -16.92 16.51 -4.82
CA LEU A 296 -17.37 15.85 -6.03
C LEU A 296 -18.38 14.75 -5.69
N SER A 297 -19.43 14.64 -6.50
CA SER A 297 -20.34 13.51 -6.37
C SER A 297 -19.62 12.20 -6.75
N LYS A 298 -20.10 11.07 -6.23
CA LYS A 298 -19.58 9.75 -6.64
C LYS A 298 -19.68 9.53 -8.15
N GLN A 299 -20.69 10.13 -8.80
CA GLN A 299 -20.86 10.09 -10.25
C GLN A 299 -19.78 10.91 -10.97
N ASP A 300 -19.45 12.10 -10.46
CA ASP A 300 -18.38 12.94 -11.04
C ASP A 300 -17.01 12.27 -10.90
N LEU A 301 -16.71 11.72 -9.71
CA LEU A 301 -15.47 10.96 -9.46
C LEU A 301 -15.36 9.75 -10.38
N LYS A 302 -16.46 8.99 -10.54
CA LYS A 302 -16.52 7.86 -11.47
C LYS A 302 -16.27 8.31 -12.91
N LEU A 303 -17.00 9.34 -13.38
CA LEU A 303 -16.87 9.85 -14.74
C LEU A 303 -15.44 10.31 -15.02
N LEU A 304 -14.80 11.00 -14.07
CA LEU A 304 -13.42 11.43 -14.17
C LEU A 304 -12.46 10.25 -14.29
N CYS A 305 -12.58 9.26 -13.40
CA CYS A 305 -11.70 8.10 -13.39
C CYS A 305 -11.87 7.28 -14.66
N ASP A 306 -13.11 6.94 -15.04
CA ASP A 306 -13.40 6.20 -16.27
C ASP A 306 -12.83 6.92 -17.48
N THR A 307 -13.10 8.23 -17.62
CA THR A 307 -12.61 9.01 -18.76
C THR A 307 -11.09 9.05 -18.82
N PHE A 308 -10.40 9.18 -17.67
CA PHE A 308 -8.94 9.15 -17.64
C PHE A 308 -8.39 7.79 -18.11
N PHE A 309 -8.89 6.68 -17.56
CA PHE A 309 -8.41 5.34 -17.91
C PHE A 309 -8.81 4.91 -19.33
N ASP A 310 -9.99 5.31 -19.83
CA ASP A 310 -10.42 5.07 -21.20
C ASP A 310 -9.50 5.77 -22.21
N CYS A 311 -9.00 6.96 -21.86
CA CYS A 311 -8.04 7.68 -22.69
C CYS A 311 -6.65 7.05 -22.68
N LEU A 312 -6.21 6.52 -21.54
CA LEU A 312 -4.98 5.71 -21.49
C LEU A 312 -5.11 4.50 -22.42
N ALA A 313 -6.19 3.74 -22.29
CA ALA A 313 -6.46 2.55 -23.08
C ALA A 313 -6.56 2.88 -24.59
N SER A 314 -7.30 3.92 -24.96
CA SER A 314 -7.46 4.38 -26.36
C SER A 314 -6.14 4.88 -26.96
N SER A 315 -5.19 5.31 -26.12
CA SER A 315 -3.84 5.71 -26.55
C SER A 315 -2.86 4.54 -26.63
N GLY A 316 -3.34 3.29 -26.45
CA GLY A 316 -2.53 2.08 -26.45
C GLY A 316 -1.70 1.86 -25.16
N ILE A 317 -1.96 2.64 -24.10
CA ILE A 317 -1.24 2.52 -22.82
C ILE A 317 -1.96 1.47 -21.96
N THR A 318 -1.32 0.33 -21.75
CA THR A 318 -1.85 -0.80 -20.97
C THR A 318 -1.17 -0.99 -19.60
N SER A 319 -0.09 -0.25 -19.33
CA SER A 319 0.65 -0.24 -18.06
C SER A 319 1.08 1.18 -17.70
N LEU A 320 1.06 1.51 -16.41
CA LEU A 320 1.54 2.80 -15.91
C LEU A 320 3.07 2.90 -15.84
N ASN A 321 3.82 1.86 -16.20
CA ASN A 321 5.25 2.00 -16.48
C ASN A 321 5.52 3.05 -17.58
N ALA A 322 4.54 3.34 -18.43
CA ALA A 322 4.59 4.44 -19.40
C ALA A 322 4.69 5.85 -18.75
N PHE A 323 4.43 5.96 -17.44
CA PHE A 323 4.55 7.16 -16.63
C PHE A 323 5.71 7.08 -15.61
N SER A 324 6.72 6.22 -15.86
CA SER A 324 7.98 6.28 -15.13
C SER A 324 8.46 7.73 -15.01
N LEU A 325 9.01 8.15 -13.85
CA LEU A 325 9.44 9.53 -13.56
C LEU A 325 10.64 10.00 -14.43
N ASP A 326 10.63 9.72 -15.72
CA ASP A 326 11.50 10.24 -16.75
C ASP A 326 10.79 11.37 -17.51
N ASP A 327 11.53 12.09 -18.35
CA ASP A 327 10.99 13.22 -19.14
C ASP A 327 9.86 12.80 -20.09
N LYS A 328 9.70 11.50 -20.36
CA LYS A 328 8.65 10.96 -21.23
C LYS A 328 7.30 10.89 -20.53
N ALA A 329 7.23 10.73 -19.20
CA ALA A 329 5.95 10.75 -18.48
C ALA A 329 5.16 12.05 -18.69
N PHE A 330 5.85 13.19 -18.70
CA PHE A 330 5.20 14.48 -18.99
C PHE A 330 4.64 14.51 -20.41
N LEU A 331 5.39 14.02 -21.39
CA LEU A 331 4.92 13.93 -22.78
C LEU A 331 3.76 12.94 -22.93
N THR A 332 3.80 11.80 -22.26
CA THR A 332 2.71 10.81 -22.21
C THR A 332 1.46 11.44 -21.59
N LEU A 333 1.59 12.13 -20.46
CA LEU A 333 0.50 12.85 -19.81
C LEU A 333 -0.08 13.94 -20.73
N MET A 334 0.76 14.71 -21.41
CA MET A 334 0.30 15.73 -22.36
C MET A 334 -0.38 15.14 -23.59
N ARG A 335 0.07 13.98 -24.10
CA ARG A 335 -0.62 13.25 -25.17
C ARG A 335 -1.99 12.78 -24.73
N VAL A 336 -2.09 12.22 -23.52
CA VAL A 336 -3.37 11.81 -22.93
C VAL A 336 -4.27 13.04 -22.78
N ILE A 337 -3.78 14.15 -22.22
CA ILE A 337 -4.53 15.41 -22.12
C ILE A 337 -4.97 15.94 -23.49
N SER A 338 -4.14 15.82 -24.52
CA SER A 338 -4.50 16.22 -25.88
C SER A 338 -5.57 15.31 -26.49
N SER A 339 -5.57 14.01 -26.18
CA SER A 339 -6.65 13.11 -26.60
C SER A 339 -7.95 13.37 -25.81
N LEU A 340 -7.89 14.07 -24.67
CA LEU A 340 -9.08 14.59 -23.99
C LEU A 340 -9.80 15.70 -24.80
N GLN A 341 -9.17 16.27 -25.85
CA GLN A 341 -9.81 17.28 -26.69
C GLN A 341 -10.91 16.71 -27.60
N SER A 342 -10.89 15.40 -27.90
CA SER A 342 -11.89 14.72 -28.73
C SER A 342 -13.06 14.13 -27.93
N ILE A 343 -13.12 14.40 -26.62
CA ILE A 343 -14.15 13.89 -25.72
C ILE A 343 -15.35 14.84 -25.68
N ASP A 344 -16.53 14.26 -25.46
CA ASP A 344 -17.78 14.98 -25.21
C ASP A 344 -17.64 16.14 -24.20
N HIS A 345 -18.36 17.22 -24.46
CA HIS A 345 -18.22 18.52 -23.82
C HIS A 345 -18.52 18.48 -22.31
N GLU A 346 -19.44 17.61 -21.89
CA GLU A 346 -19.79 17.40 -20.48
C GLU A 346 -18.68 16.68 -19.70
N LYS A 347 -18.08 15.63 -20.28
CA LYS A 347 -16.93 14.92 -19.67
C LYS A 347 -15.73 15.85 -19.52
N LYS A 348 -15.43 16.67 -20.55
CA LYS A 348 -14.35 17.66 -20.52
C LYS A 348 -14.55 18.69 -19.42
N LYS A 349 -15.79 19.16 -19.21
CA LYS A 349 -16.14 20.11 -18.16
C LYS A 349 -15.93 19.54 -16.76
N VAL A 350 -16.39 18.32 -16.49
CA VAL A 350 -16.23 17.64 -15.19
C VAL A 350 -14.74 17.41 -14.88
N MET A 351 -13.96 17.03 -15.87
CA MET A 351 -12.53 16.76 -15.72
C MET A 351 -11.72 18.04 -15.45
N VAL A 352 -11.94 19.11 -16.22
CA VAL A 352 -11.31 20.42 -15.97
C VAL A 352 -11.71 20.95 -14.60
N LYS A 353 -13.00 20.86 -14.24
CA LYS A 353 -13.50 21.26 -12.91
C LYS A 353 -12.78 20.51 -11.80
N SER A 354 -12.62 19.19 -11.93
CA SER A 354 -12.00 18.36 -10.91
C SER A 354 -10.49 18.58 -10.79
N LEU A 355 -9.78 18.71 -11.91
CA LEU A 355 -8.34 19.02 -11.92
C LEU A 355 -8.08 20.42 -11.36
N HIS A 356 -8.90 21.39 -11.75
CA HIS A 356 -8.87 22.75 -11.19
C HIS A 356 -9.14 22.72 -9.69
N GLN A 357 -10.15 21.96 -9.23
CA GLN A 357 -10.45 21.85 -7.80
C GLN A 357 -9.27 21.27 -7.03
N LEU A 358 -8.66 20.19 -7.51
CA LEU A 358 -7.50 19.56 -6.88
C LEU A 358 -6.30 20.53 -6.83
N MET A 359 -6.03 21.27 -7.91
CA MET A 359 -4.97 22.28 -7.96
C MET A 359 -5.23 23.49 -7.06
N VAL A 360 -6.46 24.01 -7.02
CA VAL A 360 -6.84 25.16 -6.18
C VAL A 360 -6.82 24.79 -4.71
N THR A 361 -7.41 23.65 -4.36
CA THR A 361 -7.41 23.14 -2.99
C THR A 361 -5.98 22.94 -2.50
N TYR A 362 -5.13 22.22 -3.25
CA TYR A 362 -3.71 22.06 -2.91
C TYR A 362 -2.96 23.41 -2.81
N GLY A 363 -3.18 24.31 -3.76
CA GLY A 363 -2.57 25.64 -3.77
C GLY A 363 -3.06 26.55 -2.63
N SER A 364 -4.24 26.29 -2.05
CA SER A 364 -4.78 27.03 -0.91
C SER A 364 -4.15 26.59 0.41
N TYR A 365 -3.99 25.27 0.61
CA TYR A 365 -3.30 24.71 1.78
C TYR A 365 -1.84 25.15 1.80
N ARG A 366 -1.13 25.01 0.67
CA ARG A 366 0.27 25.45 0.57
C ARG A 366 0.46 26.94 0.83
N ARG A 367 -0.49 27.79 0.41
CA ARG A 367 -0.45 29.23 0.69
C ARG A 367 -0.71 29.55 2.16
N ARG A 368 -1.66 28.84 2.80
CA ARG A 368 -1.92 28.95 4.24
C ARG A 368 -0.68 28.58 5.05
N ASP A 369 -0.04 27.45 4.72
CA ASP A 369 1.18 26.98 5.37
C ASP A 369 2.35 27.98 5.24
N ILE A 370 2.55 28.56 4.06
CA ILE A 370 3.57 29.60 3.86
C ILE A 370 3.24 30.84 4.70
N SER A 371 1.97 31.26 4.71
CA SER A 371 1.52 32.43 5.47
C SER A 371 1.68 32.24 6.98
N GLU A 372 1.29 31.08 7.52
CA GLU A 372 1.44 30.72 8.92
C GLU A 372 2.91 30.58 9.32
N ASN A 373 3.76 29.99 8.47
CA ASN A 373 5.20 29.91 8.73
C ASN A 373 5.87 31.29 8.75
N ILE A 374 5.48 32.19 7.84
CA ILE A 374 5.96 33.58 7.85
C ILE A 374 5.47 34.29 9.11
N HIS A 375 4.19 34.14 9.46
CA HIS A 375 3.62 34.73 10.67
C HIS A 375 4.32 34.26 11.95
N ASN A 376 4.56 32.96 12.08
CA ASN A 376 5.25 32.36 13.24
C ASN A 376 6.71 32.81 13.32
N ARG A 377 7.43 32.90 12.20
CA ARG A 377 8.80 33.45 12.16
C ARG A 377 8.84 34.93 12.55
N LEU A 378 7.89 35.73 12.06
CA LEU A 378 7.76 37.14 12.43
C LEU A 378 7.45 37.28 13.92
N GLN A 379 6.55 36.47 14.48
CA GLN A 379 6.27 36.45 15.92
C GLN A 379 7.51 36.06 16.75
N GLN A 380 8.26 35.04 16.34
CA GLN A 380 9.51 34.63 17.01
C GLN A 380 10.56 35.75 17.02
N LEU A 381 10.74 36.44 15.89
CA LEU A 381 11.62 37.61 15.79
C LEU A 381 11.15 38.77 16.68
N LEU A 382 9.84 39.01 16.75
CA LEU A 382 9.24 40.02 17.62
C LEU A 382 9.34 39.67 19.12
N THR A 383 9.36 38.39 19.49
CA THR A 383 9.59 37.95 20.87
C THR A 383 11.06 38.02 21.27
N LEU A 384 11.99 37.72 20.35
CA LEU A 384 13.44 37.83 20.59
C LEU A 384 13.88 39.29 20.77
N THR A 385 13.25 40.22 20.06
CA THR A 385 13.52 41.66 20.19
C THR A 385 12.91 42.30 21.44
N LYS A 386 11.91 41.67 22.07
CA LYS A 386 11.34 42.12 23.35
C LYS A 386 12.13 41.66 24.58
N GLY A 387 13.07 40.71 24.43
CA GLY A 387 13.94 40.24 25.51
C GLY A 387 15.29 40.98 25.65
N ILE A 388 15.52 42.04 24.86
CA ILE A 388 16.76 42.85 24.86
C ILE A 388 16.46 44.27 25.38
N LYS A 389 15.65 44.39 26.43
CA LYS A 389 15.45 45.67 27.14
C LYS A 389 15.73 45.54 28.62
#